data_AF-A0A8J4WNQ4-F1
#
_entry.id   AF-A0A8J4WNQ4-F1
#
_cell.length_a   1.000
_cell.length_b   1.000
_cell.length_c   1.000
_cell.angle_alpha   90.00
_cell.angle_beta   90.00
_cell.angle_gamma   90.00
#
_symmetry.space_group_name_H-M   'P 1'
#
loop_
_entity.id
_entity.type
_entity.pdbx_description
1 polymer ?
#
loop_
_entity_poly.entity_id
_entity_poly.type
_entity_poly.pdbx_seq_one_letter_code
_entity_poly.pdbx_strand_id
1 'polypeptide(L)'
;MLKIRLPGFAAIICDADCGYFVELIEICTERDHREPELFALLHRAFGYLDANDPMARAVSHFETELARIAGVHDEKKLKADPAFALGNLFGRLPLSRTPLLKTLATETKNRNSSK
;
A
#
# COMPACT_ATOMS: atom_id res chain seq x y z
N MET A 1 2.34 20.73 13.67
CA MET A 1 0.88 20.78 13.83
C MET A 1 0.27 20.76 12.43
N LEU A 2 0.19 19.58 11.79
CA LEU A 2 -0.45 19.46 10.48
C LEU A 2 -1.95 19.59 10.67
N LYS A 3 -2.54 20.57 10.00
CA LYS A 3 -3.97 20.84 9.99
C LYS A 3 -4.43 20.55 8.57
N ILE A 4 -4.90 19.33 8.32
CA ILE A 4 -5.54 18.99 7.05
C ILE A 4 -7.00 18.67 7.32
N ARG A 5 -7.87 19.56 6.84
CA ARG A 5 -9.30 19.33 6.74
C ARG A 5 -9.51 18.44 5.51
N LEU A 6 -9.65 17.14 5.70
CA LEU A 6 -10.08 16.22 4.64
C LEU A 6 -11.60 15.97 4.75
N PRO A 7 -12.36 16.07 3.64
CA PRO A 7 -13.79 15.83 3.65
C PRO A 7 -14.05 14.33 3.81
N GLY A 8 -14.44 13.92 5.01
CA GLY A 8 -15.20 12.70 5.36
C GLY A 8 -14.68 11.35 4.85
N PHE A 9 -14.66 11.14 3.53
CA PHE A 9 -14.32 9.89 2.86
C PHE A 9 -12.85 9.79 2.45
N ALA A 10 -12.26 10.84 1.86
CA ALA A 10 -10.85 10.79 1.45
C ALA A 10 -9.89 10.60 2.65
N ALA A 11 -10.27 11.16 3.81
CA ALA A 11 -9.57 10.94 5.08
C ALA A 11 -9.58 9.47 5.50
N ILE A 12 -10.76 8.84 5.49
CA ILE A 12 -10.94 7.44 5.89
C ILE A 12 -10.16 6.51 4.95
N ILE A 13 -10.14 6.79 3.65
CA ILE A 13 -9.38 5.98 2.71
C ILE A 13 -7.87 6.17 2.88
N CYS A 14 -7.41 7.40 3.11
CA CYS A 14 -6.00 7.67 3.40
C CYS A 14 -5.54 6.93 4.66
N ASP A 15 -6.36 6.94 5.72
CA ASP A 15 -6.11 6.19 6.94
C ASP A 15 -6.10 4.68 6.70
N ALA A 16 -6.99 4.16 5.84
CA ALA A 16 -7.05 2.75 5.50
C ALA A 16 -5.84 2.27 4.67
N ASP A 17 -5.37 3.08 3.70
CA ASP A 17 -4.14 2.81 2.95
C ASP A 17 -2.92 2.86 3.88
N CYS A 18 -2.83 3.87 4.75
CA CYS A 18 -1.77 3.96 5.75
C CYS A 18 -1.75 2.72 6.66
N GLY A 19 -2.91 2.32 7.18
CA GLY A 19 -3.07 1.14 8.02
C GLY A 19 -2.67 -0.13 7.29
N TYR A 20 -3.07 -0.29 6.02
CA TYR A 20 -2.67 -1.43 5.21
C TYR A 20 -1.16 -1.50 4.97
N PHE A 21 -0.51 -0.37 4.68
CA PHE A 21 0.95 -0.32 4.48
C PHE A 21 1.71 -0.69 5.74
N VAL A 22 1.27 -0.21 6.90
CA VAL A 22 1.86 -0.58 8.20
C VAL A 22 1.66 -2.07 8.47
N GLU A 23 0.43 -2.59 8.34
CA GLU A 23 0.13 -4.00 8.57
C GLU A 23 0.96 -4.91 7.65
N LEU A 24 1.14 -4.53 6.39
CA LEU A 24 1.95 -5.29 5.44
C LEU A 24 3.43 -5.29 5.84
N ILE A 25 3.98 -4.15 6.28
CA ILE A 25 5.36 -4.06 6.74
C ILE A 25 5.56 -4.86 8.03
N GLU A 26 4.63 -4.79 8.97
CA GLU A 26 4.67 -5.61 10.20
C GLU A 26 4.71 -7.11 9.91
N ILE A 27 4.05 -7.57 8.84
CA ILE A 27 4.16 -8.97 8.37
C ILE A 27 5.56 -9.27 7.81
N CYS A 28 6.17 -8.31 7.14
CA CYS A 28 7.47 -8.47 6.48
C CYS A 28 8.66 -8.35 7.44
N THR A 29 8.46 -7.74 8.62
CA THR A 29 9.52 -7.46 9.57
C THR A 29 9.39 -8.32 10.82
N GLU A 30 10.43 -9.08 11.14
CA GLU A 30 10.59 -9.65 12.49
C GLU A 30 10.95 -8.54 13.50
N ARG A 31 10.57 -8.74 14.77
CA ARG A 31 10.98 -7.84 15.85
C ARG A 31 12.53 -7.81 15.91
N ASP A 32 13.09 -6.60 15.88
CA ASP A 32 14.54 -6.27 15.88
C ASP A 32 15.32 -6.35 14.56
N HIS A 33 14.66 -6.54 13.40
CA HIS A 33 15.35 -6.40 12.11
C HIS A 33 15.43 -4.93 11.65
N ARG A 34 16.64 -4.38 11.50
CA ARG A 34 16.85 -3.01 11.00
C ARG A 34 16.88 -3.00 9.49
N GLU A 35 15.76 -2.63 8.88
CA GLU A 35 15.67 -2.46 7.43
C GLU A 35 15.40 -0.99 7.06
N PRO A 36 16.45 -0.18 6.84
CA PRO A 36 16.29 1.23 6.53
C PRO A 36 15.48 1.46 5.24
N GLU A 37 15.51 0.49 4.32
CA GLU A 37 14.81 0.53 3.03
C GLU A 37 13.30 0.40 3.19
N LEU A 38 12.83 -0.42 4.14
CA LEU A 38 11.41 -0.56 4.48
C LEU A 38 10.88 0.72 5.14
N PHE A 39 11.65 1.31 6.05
CA PHE A 39 11.31 2.60 6.63
C PHE A 39 11.25 3.70 5.57
N ALA A 40 12.23 3.76 4.66
CA ALA A 40 12.24 4.71 3.56
C ALA A 40 11.07 4.51 2.59
N LEU A 41 10.65 3.26 2.35
CA LEU A 41 9.46 2.96 1.56
C LEU A 41 8.17 3.49 2.23
N LEU A 42 7.97 3.20 3.52
CA LEU A 42 6.82 3.71 4.28
C LEU A 42 6.77 5.24 4.31
N HIS A 43 7.91 5.88 4.58
CA HIS A 43 8.00 7.33 4.62
C HIS A 43 7.63 7.96 3.26
N ARG A 44 8.11 7.38 2.15
CA ARG A 44 7.72 7.82 0.79
C ARG A 44 6.24 7.57 0.51
N ALA A 45 5.69 6.45 0.96
CA ALA A 45 4.28 6.11 0.79
C ALA A 45 3.36 7.10 1.51
N PHE A 46 3.67 7.44 2.77
CA PHE A 46 2.89 8.44 3.51
C PHE A 46 3.04 9.84 2.92
N GLY A 47 4.25 10.22 2.48
CA GLY A 47 4.45 11.48 1.75
C GLY A 47 3.62 11.55 0.46
N TYR A 48 3.44 10.43 -0.24
CA TYR A 48 2.56 10.36 -1.41
C TYR A 48 1.08 10.52 -1.02
N LEU A 49 0.61 9.81 0.02
CA LEU A 49 -0.78 9.86 0.47
C LEU A 49 -1.18 11.22 1.09
N ASP A 50 -0.22 11.95 1.67
CA ASP A 50 -0.44 13.31 2.16
C ASP A 50 -0.65 14.31 1.01
N ALA A 51 0.04 14.09 -0.12
CA ALA A 51 0.02 14.99 -1.26
C ALA A 51 -0.98 14.60 -2.37
N ASN A 52 -1.49 13.37 -2.37
CA ASN A 52 -2.30 12.81 -3.46
C ASN A 52 -3.48 12.00 -2.92
N ASP A 53 -4.58 11.99 -3.68
CA ASP A 53 -5.71 11.14 -3.36
C ASP A 53 -5.34 9.66 -3.44
N PRO A 54 -5.79 8.84 -2.48
CA PRO A 54 -5.57 7.41 -2.50
C PRO A 54 -6.23 6.73 -3.72
N MET A 55 -5.48 5.81 -4.32
CA MET A 55 -5.88 5.05 -5.51
C MET A 55 -5.32 3.63 -5.46
N ALA A 56 -6.02 2.69 -6.11
CA ALA A 56 -5.55 1.31 -6.23
C ALA A 56 -4.12 1.18 -6.82
N ARG A 57 -3.70 2.13 -7.67
CA ARG A 57 -2.34 2.18 -8.20
C ARG A 57 -1.28 2.44 -7.13
N ALA A 58 -1.59 3.21 -6.09
CA ALA A 58 -0.67 3.48 -4.98
C ALA A 58 -0.43 2.20 -4.17
N VAL A 59 -1.50 1.43 -3.90
CA VAL A 59 -1.42 0.11 -3.27
C VAL A 59 -0.55 -0.86 -4.08
N SER A 60 -0.83 -1.00 -5.38
CA SER A 60 -0.03 -1.87 -6.25
C SER A 60 1.43 -1.43 -6.36
N HIS A 61 1.69 -0.12 -6.40
CA HIS A 61 3.06 0.41 -6.41
C HIS A 61 3.80 0.07 -5.11
N PHE A 62 3.15 0.27 -3.97
CA PHE A 62 3.73 -0.07 -2.67
C PHE A 62 4.08 -1.57 -2.57
N GLU A 63 3.15 -2.45 -2.96
CA GLU A 63 3.39 -3.90 -3.00
C GLU A 63 4.55 -4.27 -3.93
N THR A 64 4.66 -3.60 -5.09
CA THR A 64 5.74 -3.85 -6.05
C THR A 64 7.10 -3.46 -5.45
N GLU A 65 7.21 -2.27 -4.87
CA GLU A 65 8.45 -1.81 -4.24
C GLU A 65 8.85 -2.72 -3.07
N LEU A 66 7.88 -3.13 -2.26
CA LEU A 66 8.13 -4.05 -1.15
C LEU A 66 8.61 -5.42 -1.64
N ALA A 67 7.98 -5.96 -2.68
CA ALA A 67 8.38 -7.24 -3.25
C ALA A 67 9.78 -7.17 -3.90
N ARG A 68 10.18 -6.01 -4.44
CA ARG A 68 11.55 -5.76 -4.92
C ARG A 68 12.56 -5.73 -3.77
N ILE A 69 12.27 -4.99 -2.69
CA ILE A 69 13.13 -4.93 -1.50
C ILE A 69 13.29 -6.33 -0.89
N ALA A 70 12.20 -7.08 -0.79
CA ALA A 70 12.21 -8.45 -0.29
C ALA A 70 12.85 -9.48 -1.26
N GLY A 71 13.30 -9.05 -2.44
CA GLY A 71 13.99 -9.90 -3.42
C GLY A 71 13.10 -10.93 -4.12
N VAL A 72 11.78 -10.82 -4.03
CA VAL A 72 10.81 -11.76 -4.62
C VAL A 72 10.10 -11.23 -5.86
N HIS A 73 10.44 -10.01 -6.27
CA HIS A 73 9.98 -9.43 -7.52
C HIS A 73 11.15 -8.86 -8.32
N ASP A 74 11.39 -9.45 -9.49
CA ASP A 74 12.30 -8.94 -10.50
C ASP A 74 11.49 -8.64 -11.76
N GLU A 75 11.43 -7.37 -12.15
CA GLU A 75 10.72 -6.90 -13.34
C GLU A 75 11.17 -7.63 -14.61
N LYS A 76 12.39 -8.17 -14.62
CA LYS A 76 12.99 -8.86 -15.76
C LYS A 76 12.78 -10.37 -15.75
N LYS A 77 12.42 -10.99 -14.62
CA LYS A 77 12.47 -12.45 -14.47
C LYS A 77 11.17 -13.17 -14.15
N LEU A 78 10.08 -12.53 -13.75
CA LEU A 78 8.75 -13.17 -13.74
C LEU A 78 7.64 -12.15 -13.53
N LYS A 79 6.57 -12.23 -14.34
CA LYS A 79 5.31 -11.46 -14.20
C LYS A 79 4.45 -11.96 -13.02
N ALA A 80 5.06 -12.39 -11.92
CA ALA A 80 4.27 -12.78 -10.76
C ALA A 80 3.62 -11.53 -10.15
N ASP A 81 2.33 -11.61 -9.85
CA ASP A 81 1.61 -10.55 -9.13
C ASP A 81 2.34 -10.25 -7.81
N PRO A 82 2.81 -9.01 -7.56
CA PRO A 82 3.61 -8.68 -6.38
C PRO A 82 2.95 -9.09 -5.08
N ALA A 83 1.63 -8.89 -4.95
CA ALA A 83 0.90 -9.33 -3.77
C ALA A 83 0.94 -10.84 -3.58
N PHE A 84 0.77 -11.61 -4.66
CA PHE A 84 0.89 -13.07 -4.60
C PHE A 84 2.31 -13.51 -4.18
N ALA A 85 3.35 -12.87 -4.73
CA ALA A 85 4.74 -13.16 -4.36
C ALA A 85 5.01 -12.86 -2.88
N LEU A 86 4.55 -11.72 -2.38
CA LEU A 86 4.62 -11.35 -0.96
C LEU A 86 3.86 -12.35 -0.08
N GLY A 87 2.65 -12.72 -0.47
CA GLY A 87 1.85 -13.72 0.25
C GLY A 87 2.51 -15.09 0.33
N ASN A 88 3.22 -15.51 -0.72
CA ASN A 88 4.00 -16.75 -0.70
C ASN A 88 5.24 -16.66 0.18
N LEU A 89 5.95 -15.52 0.15
CA LEU A 89 7.15 -15.32 0.95
C LEU A 89 6.84 -15.28 2.45
N PHE A 90 5.82 -14.52 2.84
CA PHE A 90 5.48 -14.26 4.24
C PHE A 90 4.34 -15.15 4.76
N GLY A 91 3.83 -16.06 3.93
CA GLY A 91 2.77 -17.01 4.25
C GLY A 91 1.35 -16.42 4.29
N ARG A 92 1.21 -15.08 4.25
CA ARG A 92 -0.08 -14.39 4.21
C ARG A 92 0.04 -12.96 3.67
N LEU A 93 -1.10 -12.39 3.31
CA LEU A 93 -1.28 -10.94 3.13
C LEU A 93 -2.21 -10.39 4.23
N PRO A 94 -2.18 -9.08 4.50
CA PRO A 94 -3.17 -8.42 5.34
C PRO A 94 -4.61 -8.73 4.90
N LEU A 95 -5.49 -9.03 5.85
CA LEU A 95 -6.91 -9.28 5.56
C LEU A 95 -7.61 -8.01 5.04
N SER A 96 -7.08 -6.84 5.40
CA SER A 96 -7.52 -5.52 4.97
C SER A 96 -7.33 -5.25 3.47
N ARG A 97 -6.50 -6.03 2.75
CA ARG A 97 -6.21 -5.81 1.32
C ARG A 97 -7.46 -5.82 0.43
N THR A 98 -8.25 -6.89 0.52
CA THR A 98 -9.44 -7.07 -0.33
C THR A 98 -10.50 -5.98 -0.10
N PRO A 99 -10.90 -5.66 1.15
CA PRO A 99 -11.86 -4.58 1.38
C PRO A 99 -11.29 -3.22 0.95
N LEU A 100 -9.99 -2.96 1.17
CA LEU A 100 -9.35 -1.72 0.72
C LEU A 100 -9.45 -1.53 -0.80
N LEU A 101 -9.05 -2.54 -1.58
CA LEU A 101 -9.11 -2.49 -3.04
C LEU A 101 -10.55 -2.32 -3.56
N LYS A 102 -11.55 -2.95 -2.92
CA LYS A 102 -12.97 -2.76 -3.27
C LYS A 102 -13.42 -1.32 -3.06
N THR A 103 -13.04 -0.72 -1.94
CA THR A 103 -13.37 0.67 -1.64
C THR A 103 -12.70 1.61 -2.65
N LEU A 104 -11.40 1.44 -2.92
CA LEU A 104 -10.67 2.23 -3.91
C LEU A 104 -11.22 2.10 -5.34
N ALA A 105 -11.66 0.91 -5.73
CA ALA A 105 -12.31 0.67 -7.03
C ALA A 105 -13.65 1.40 -7.13
N THR A 106 -14.43 1.40 -6.04
CA THR A 106 -15.71 2.11 -5.94
C THR A 106 -15.51 3.62 -6.05
N GLU A 107 -14.53 4.17 -5.33
CA GLU A 107 -14.19 5.60 -5.40
C GLU A 107 -13.71 6.01 -6.80
N THR A 108 -12.88 5.18 -7.43
CA THR A 108 -12.43 5.44 -8.81
C THR A 108 -13.61 5.48 -9.79
N LYS A 109 -14.60 4.59 -9.62
CA LYS A 109 -15.83 4.60 -10.42
C LYS A 109 -16.66 5.86 -10.17
N ASN A 110 -16.84 6.26 -8.90
CA ASN A 110 -17.60 7.47 -8.54
C ASN A 110 -16.99 8.74 -9.15
N ARG A 111 -15.65 8.84 -9.15
CA ARG A 111 -14.91 9.94 -9.79
C ARG A 111 -15.10 10.00 -11.30
N ASN A 112 -15.11 8.84 -11.97
CA ASN A 112 -15.26 8.77 -13.42
C ASN A 112 -16.69 9.02 -13.90
N SER A 113 -17.71 8.75 -13.06
CA SER A 113 -19.13 9.02 -13.37
C SER A 113 -19.54 10.49 -13.18
N SER A 114 -18.70 11.30 -12.52
CA SER A 114 -18.94 12.73 -12.26
C SER A 114 -18.25 13.65 -13.27
N LYS A 115 -17.63 13.08 -14.31
CA LYS A 115 -17.05 13.78 -15.46
C LYS A 115 -17.89 13.51 -16.70
#